data_AF-A0A1Y4J579-F1
#
_entry.id   AF-A0A1Y4J579-F1
#
_cell.length_a   1.000
_cell.length_b   1.000
_cell.length_c   1.000
_cell.angle_alpha   90.00
_cell.angle_beta   90.00
_cell.angle_gamma   90.00
#
_symmetry.space_group_name_H-M   'P 1'
#
loop_
_entity.id
_entity.type
_entity.pdbx_description
1 polymer ?
#
loop_
_entity_poly.entity_id
_entity_poly.type
_entity_poly.pdbx_seq_one_letter_code
_entity_poly.pdbx_strand_id
1 'polypeptide(L)' 'MSKFVPKNNEKENVSIRLPADTLDFINHKAAEIGISRNQFLNQCIAYALANMADDRPESPKP' A
#
# COMPACT_ATOMS: atom_id res chain seq x y z
N MET A 1 -28.34 -25.70 6.39
CA MET A 1 -27.74 -24.45 6.91
C MET A 1 -26.28 -24.41 6.48
N SER A 2 -25.86 -23.38 5.76
CA SER A 2 -24.45 -23.20 5.40
C SER A 2 -23.65 -22.78 6.63
N LYS A 3 -22.61 -23.54 6.97
CA LYS A 3 -21.70 -23.20 8.08
C LYS A 3 -20.76 -22.08 7.63
N PHE A 4 -20.51 -21.11 8.49
CA PHE A 4 -19.46 -20.11 8.26
C PHE A 4 -18.09 -20.82 8.28
N VAL A 5 -17.30 -20.62 7.22
CA VAL A 5 -15.91 -21.09 7.13
C VAL A 5 -15.03 -19.85 7.04
N PRO A 6 -14.28 -19.49 8.10
CA PRO A 6 -13.39 -18.35 8.06
C PRO A 6 -12.30 -18.59 7.00
N LYS A 7 -12.19 -17.67 6.04
CA LYS A 7 -11.11 -17.66 5.05
C LYS A 7 -9.95 -16.84 5.61
N ASN A 8 -8.73 -17.36 5.46
CA ASN A 8 -7.53 -16.61 5.81
C ASN A 8 -7.42 -15.41 4.85
N ASN A 9 -7.44 -14.20 5.39
CA ASN A 9 -7.10 -13.02 4.60
C ASN A 9 -5.56 -12.95 4.58
N GLU A 10 -4.96 -13.21 3.41
CA GLU A 10 -3.51 -13.19 3.17
C GLU A 10 -2.93 -11.77 3.21
N LYS A 11 -3.18 -11.02 4.29
CA LYS A 11 -2.57 -9.72 4.53
C LYS A 11 -1.61 -9.86 5.69
N GLU A 12 -0.32 -9.76 5.40
CA GLU A 12 0.72 -9.71 6.42
C GLU A 12 0.78 -8.31 7.04
N ASN A 13 0.87 -8.25 8.37
CA ASN A 13 1.04 -6.98 9.07
C ASN A 13 2.53 -6.62 9.10
N VAL A 14 2.86 -5.43 8.62
CA VAL A 14 4.25 -4.94 8.59
C VAL A 14 4.36 -3.65 9.40
N SER A 15 5.48 -3.49 10.10
CA SER A 15 5.81 -2.26 10.82
C SER A 15 6.81 -1.44 10.02
N ILE A 16 6.46 -0.19 9.72
CA ILE A 16 7.30 0.74 8.96
C ILE A 16 7.65 1.96 9.82
N ARG A 17 8.88 2.48 9.69
CA ARG A 17 9.31 3.73 10.31
C ARG A 17 9.17 4.86 9.30
N LEU A 18 8.53 5.95 9.71
CA LEU A 18 8.32 7.16 8.91
C LEU A 18 8.72 8.39 9.72
N PRO A 19 9.20 9.47 9.08
CA PRO A 19 9.30 10.78 9.72
C PRO A 19 7.93 11.23 10.25
N ALA A 20 7.93 11.94 11.38
CA ALA A 20 6.69 12.40 12.01
C ALA A 20 5.84 13.27 11.06
N ASP A 21 6.48 14.22 10.38
CA ASP A 21 5.79 15.13 9.46
C ASP A 21 5.13 14.38 8.29
N THR A 22 5.79 13.33 7.78
CA THR A 22 5.22 12.46 6.73
C THR A 22 4.01 11.71 7.26
N LEU A 23 4.09 11.17 8.49
CA LEU A 23 2.98 10.46 9.11
C LEU A 23 1.77 11.38 9.33
N ASP A 24 2.00 12.62 9.76
CA ASP A 24 0.93 13.61 9.96
C ASP A 24 0.27 14.02 8.65
N PHE A 25 1.05 14.22 7.59
CA PHE A 25 0.52 14.46 6.25
C PHE A 25 -0.38 13.30 5.78
N ILE A 26 0.08 12.07 5.96
CA ILE A 26 -0.69 10.86 5.63
C ILE A 26 -1.99 10.81 6.45
N ASN A 27 -1.94 11.08 7.75
CA ASN A 27 -3.12 11.08 8.61
C ASN A 27 -4.15 12.12 8.16
N HIS A 28 -3.68 13.33 7.83
CA HIS A 28 -4.54 14.39 7.33
C HIS A 28 -5.20 14.01 6.01
N LYS A 29 -4.43 13.54 5.03
CA LYS A 29 -4.96 13.11 3.73
C LYS A 29 -5.96 11.96 3.84
N ALA A 30 -5.67 10.97 4.68
CA ALA A 30 -6.57 9.85 4.94
C ALA A 30 -7.89 10.31 5.59
N ALA A 31 -7.81 11.28 6.51
CA ALA A 31 -8.99 11.86 7.16
C ALA A 31 -9.84 12.70 6.18
N GLU A 32 -9.21 13.53 5.34
CA GLU A 32 -9.89 14.35 4.32
C GLU A 32 -10.75 13.51 3.37
N ILE A 33 -10.25 12.34 2.97
CA ILE A 33 -10.94 11.42 2.05
C ILE A 33 -11.77 10.33 2.76
N GLY A 34 -11.77 10.33 4.11
CA GLY A 34 -12.60 9.43 4.91
C GLY A 34 -12.19 7.95 4.90
N ILE A 35 -10.89 7.64 4.75
CA ILE A 35 -10.39 6.24 4.77
C ILE A 35 -9.35 6.02 5.86
N SER A 36 -9.08 4.75 6.19
CA SER A 36 -8.03 4.43 7.17
C SER A 36 -6.64 4.77 6.64
N ARG A 37 -5.72 5.16 7.54
CA ARG A 37 -4.29 5.34 7.22
C ARG A 37 -3.70 4.16 6.45
N ASN A 38 -4.01 2.93 6.89
CA ASN A 38 -3.51 1.73 6.24
C ASN A 38 -4.05 1.57 4.82
N GLN A 39 -5.33 1.88 4.59
CA GLN A 39 -5.93 1.85 3.27
C GLN A 39 -5.29 2.90 2.35
N PHE A 40 -5.07 4.11 2.85
CA PHE A 40 -4.39 5.17 2.10
C PHE A 40 -2.97 4.76 1.71
N LEU A 41 -2.16 4.30 2.68
CA LEU A 41 -0.79 3.84 2.42
C LEU A 41 -0.74 2.73 1.36
N ASN A 42 -1.63 1.74 1.45
CA ASN A 42 -1.69 0.67 0.45
C ASN A 42 -2.05 1.19 -0.95
N GLN A 43 -2.93 2.19 -1.06
CA GLN A 43 -3.24 2.83 -2.35
C GLN A 43 -2.04 3.61 -2.90
N CYS A 44 -1.33 4.35 -2.05
CA CYS A 44 -0.11 5.06 -2.45
C CYS A 44 0.96 4.08 -2.95
N ILE A 45 1.18 2.97 -2.23
CA ILE A 45 2.15 1.94 -2.62
C ILE A 45 1.73 1.29 -3.94
N ALA A 46 0.47 0.88 -4.08
CA ALA A 46 -0.03 0.27 -5.31
C ALA A 46 0.10 1.21 -6.51
N TYR A 47 -0.24 2.49 -6.34
CA TYR A 47 -0.10 3.49 -7.39
C TYR A 47 1.37 3.67 -7.77
N ALA A 48 2.27 3.83 -6.79
CA ALA A 48 3.69 3.97 -7.05
C ALA A 48 4.24 2.78 -7.83
N LEU A 49 3.95 1.54 -7.40
CA LEU A 49 4.39 0.32 -8.09
C LEU A 49 3.85 0.21 -9.52
N ALA A 50 2.58 0.58 -9.76
CA ALA A 50 1.97 0.53 -11.09
C ALA A 50 2.52 1.59 -12.05
N ASN A 51 3.11 2.67 -11.53
CA ASN A 51 3.64 3.79 -12.31
C ASN A 51 5.17 3.92 -12.19
N MET A 52 5.85 2.94 -11.60
CA MET A 52 7.30 2.86 -11.68
C MET A 52 7.66 2.63 -13.15
N ALA A 53 8.41 3.56 -13.73
CA ALA A 53 8.99 3.36 -15.06
C ALA A 53 9.81 2.06 -15.01
N ASP A 54 9.49 1.11 -15.89
CA ASP A 54 10.28 -0.11 -16.07
C ASP A 54 11.55 0.27 -16.87
N ASP A 55 12.37 1.19 -16.33
CA ASP A 55 13.72 1.47 -16.82
C ASP A 55 14.63 0.33 -16.35
N ARG A 56 14.30 -0.89 -16.75
CA ARG A 56 15.34 -1.87 -17.01
C ARG A 56 15.95 -1.44 -18.33
N PRO A 57 17.21 -0.96 -18.38
CA PRO A 57 17.92 -0.98 -19.65
C PRO A 57 17.83 -2.43 -20.12
N GLU A 58 17.20 -2.66 -21.29
CA GLU A 58 17.16 -3.97 -21.91
C GLU A 58 18.59 -4.53 -21.83
N SER A 59 18.76 -5.63 -21.10
CA SER A 59 20.03 -6.34 -21.13
C SER A 59 20.29 -6.68 -22.59
N PRO A 60 21.49 -6.41 -23.14
CA PRO A 60 21.74 -6.64 -24.56
C PRO A 60 21.43 -8.11 -24.86
N LYS A 61 20.47 -8.31 -25.77
CA LYS A 61 20.05 -9.63 -26.22
C LYS A 61 21.29 -10.36 -26.80
N PRO A 62 21.50 -11.65 -26.48
CA PRO A 62 22.69 -12.39 -26.87
C PRO A 62 22.90 -12.47 -28.38
#